data_AF-A0A7C1U8F0-F1
#
_entry.id   AF-A0A7C1U8F0-F1
#
_cell.length_a   1.000
_cell.length_b   1.000
_cell.length_c   1.000
_cell.angle_alpha   90.00
_cell.angle_beta   90.00
_cell.angle_gamma   90.00
#
_symmetry.space_group_name_H-M   'P 1'
#
loop_
_entity.id
_entity.type
_entity.pdbx_description
1 polymer ?
#
loop_
_entity_poly.entity_id
_entity_poly.type
_entity_poly.pdbx_seq_one_letter_code
_entity_poly.pdbx_strand_id
1 'polypeptide(L)'
;GAALGQTVFVKNDLSQVNFTFADLSRADLGRANLREVRFKDSLLYLTNLQRINIGSARRDLIAQFCANLTSARDWQYSYRKPKFLCGAKELPGKYTLEEKK
;
A
#
# COMPACT_ATOMS: atom_id res chain seq x y z
N GLY A 1 8.88 14.61 -2.50
CA GLY A 1 8.46 14.39 -1.09
C GLY A 1 9.55 13.64 -0.38
N ALA A 2 9.22 12.98 0.74
CA ALA A 2 10.20 12.23 1.54
C ALA A 2 10.71 10.99 0.80
N ALA A 3 11.99 10.65 0.98
CA ALA A 3 12.58 9.41 0.49
C ALA A 3 12.43 8.31 1.56
N LEU A 4 11.44 7.43 1.37
CA LEU A 4 11.09 6.33 2.29
C LEU A 4 11.18 4.96 1.60
N GLY A 5 11.80 4.90 0.42
CA GLY A 5 11.98 3.65 -0.31
C GLY A 5 12.71 2.61 0.55
N GLN A 6 12.33 1.34 0.42
CA GLN A 6 12.88 0.21 1.18
C GLN A 6 12.71 0.27 2.72
N THR A 7 12.02 1.28 3.26
CA THR A 7 11.76 1.38 4.70
C THR A 7 10.81 0.28 5.18
N VAL A 8 11.02 -0.19 6.41
CA VAL A 8 10.15 -1.18 7.06
C VAL A 8 9.23 -0.49 8.06
N PHE A 9 7.93 -0.49 7.76
CA PHE A 9 6.86 0.04 8.61
C PHE A 9 5.95 -1.07 9.15
N VAL A 10 6.41 -2.32 9.14
CA VAL A 10 5.60 -3.47 9.52
C VAL A 10 4.98 -3.28 10.91
N LYS A 11 3.66 -3.47 11.02
CA LYS A 11 2.84 -3.27 12.24
C LYS A 11 2.82 -1.84 12.83
N ASN A 12 3.35 -0.83 12.13
CA ASN A 12 3.28 0.55 12.62
C ASN A 12 1.85 1.11 12.47
N ASP A 13 1.49 2.04 13.35
CA ASP A 13 0.32 2.87 13.14
C ASP A 13 0.68 4.03 12.22
N LEU A 14 0.23 3.95 10.97
CA LEU A 14 0.38 4.99 9.96
C LEU A 14 -0.98 5.64 9.63
N SER A 15 -1.94 5.51 10.54
CA SER A 15 -3.23 6.14 10.33
C SER A 15 -3.08 7.65 10.19
N GLN A 16 -3.82 8.22 9.22
CA GLN A 16 -3.79 9.65 8.87
C GLN A 16 -2.45 10.20 8.38
N VAL A 17 -1.41 9.36 8.22
CA VAL A 17 -0.12 9.80 7.68
C VAL A 17 -0.27 10.27 6.24
N ASN A 18 0.39 11.38 5.93
CA ASN A 18 0.39 11.96 4.60
C ASN A 18 1.69 11.60 3.84
N PHE A 19 1.61 10.64 2.92
CA PHE A 19 2.70 10.25 2.03
C PHE A 19 2.65 10.96 0.67
N THR A 20 1.96 12.09 0.56
CA THR A 20 1.85 12.81 -0.72
C THR A 20 3.24 13.16 -1.28
N PHE A 21 3.50 12.78 -2.53
CA PHE A 21 4.80 12.88 -3.21
C PHE A 21 5.97 12.11 -2.56
N ALA A 22 5.72 11.19 -1.62
CA ALA A 22 6.77 10.37 -1.01
C ALA A 22 7.18 9.23 -1.94
N ASP A 23 8.46 8.87 -1.90
CA ASP A 23 8.93 7.63 -2.50
C ASP A 23 8.79 6.50 -1.48
N LEU A 24 7.89 5.55 -1.72
CA LEU A 24 7.66 4.34 -0.92
C LEU A 24 8.05 3.08 -1.70
N SER A 25 8.81 3.22 -2.78
CA SER A 25 9.19 2.11 -3.64
C SER A 25 9.91 1.03 -2.83
N ARG A 26 9.45 -0.22 -2.94
CA ARG A 26 9.96 -1.39 -2.20
C ARG A 26 9.85 -1.29 -0.68
N ALA A 27 9.12 -0.32 -0.13
CA ALA A 27 8.87 -0.24 1.31
C ALA A 27 7.98 -1.40 1.79
N ASP A 28 8.14 -1.80 3.04
CA ASP A 28 7.31 -2.82 3.69
C ASP A 28 6.28 -2.18 4.62
N LEU A 29 5.04 -2.01 4.14
CA LEU A 29 3.89 -1.56 4.93
C LEU A 29 3.04 -2.76 5.43
N GLY A 30 3.60 -3.97 5.40
CA GLY A 30 2.91 -5.19 5.76
C GLY A 30 2.33 -5.12 7.17
N ARG A 31 1.04 -5.44 7.33
CA ARG A 31 0.32 -5.37 8.63
C ARG A 31 0.25 -3.97 9.27
N ALA A 32 0.65 -2.90 8.58
CA ALA A 32 0.51 -1.53 9.11
C ALA A 32 -0.97 -1.10 9.18
N ASN A 33 -1.28 -0.18 10.09
CA ASN A 33 -2.57 0.52 10.10
C ASN A 33 -2.51 1.68 9.10
N LEU A 34 -3.30 1.59 8.02
CA LEU A 34 -3.36 2.56 6.93
C LEU A 34 -4.71 3.29 6.89
N ARG A 35 -5.44 3.33 8.01
CA ARG A 35 -6.72 4.05 8.10
C ARG A 35 -6.51 5.53 7.76
N GLU A 36 -7.24 6.04 6.78
CA GLU A 36 -7.17 7.45 6.34
C GLU A 36 -5.78 7.93 5.88
N VAL A 37 -4.86 7.01 5.52
CA VAL A 37 -3.56 7.38 4.93
C VAL A 37 -3.76 8.12 3.60
N ARG A 38 -2.83 8.99 3.20
CA ARG A 38 -2.87 9.67 1.89
C ARG A 38 -1.68 9.25 1.02
N PHE A 39 -1.94 8.68 -0.16
CA PHE A 39 -0.92 8.21 -1.11
C PHE A 39 -0.83 9.05 -2.39
N LYS A 40 -1.52 10.20 -2.45
CA LYS A 40 -1.57 11.05 -3.66
C LYS A 40 -0.17 11.30 -4.23
N ASP A 41 0.04 10.96 -5.51
CA ASP A 41 1.33 11.13 -6.20
C ASP A 41 2.56 10.46 -5.53
N SER A 42 2.36 9.55 -4.58
CA SER A 42 3.45 8.74 -4.01
C SER A 42 3.91 7.65 -4.99
N LEU A 43 5.15 7.17 -4.88
CA LEU A 43 5.65 6.03 -5.67
C LEU A 43 5.45 4.74 -4.86
N LEU A 44 4.63 3.81 -5.37
CA LEU A 44 4.31 2.53 -4.71
C LEU A 44 4.87 1.29 -5.43
N TYR A 45 5.91 1.48 -6.24
CA TYR A 45 6.53 0.42 -7.02
C TYR A 45 7.07 -0.69 -6.10
N LEU A 46 6.55 -1.92 -6.25
CA LEU A 46 6.92 -3.09 -5.44
C LEU A 46 6.73 -2.90 -3.91
N THR A 47 5.90 -1.96 -3.47
CA THR A 47 5.60 -1.76 -2.05
C THR A 47 4.75 -2.91 -1.50
N ASN A 48 5.07 -3.39 -0.30
CA ASN A 48 4.29 -4.43 0.36
C ASN A 48 3.09 -3.85 1.12
N LEU A 49 1.89 -4.04 0.60
CA LEU A 49 0.61 -3.71 1.23
C LEU A 49 -0.14 -4.99 1.66
N GLN A 50 0.58 -6.09 1.89
CA GLN A 50 -0.04 -7.31 2.35
C GLN A 50 -0.49 -7.20 3.81
N ARG A 51 -1.66 -7.74 4.11
CA ARG A 51 -2.22 -7.83 5.48
C ARG A 51 -2.42 -6.46 6.17
N ILE A 52 -2.46 -5.35 5.43
CA ILE A 52 -2.75 -4.02 5.97
C ILE A 52 -4.09 -3.97 6.71
N ASN A 53 -4.18 -3.06 7.68
CA ASN A 53 -5.41 -2.72 8.38
C ASN A 53 -5.95 -1.38 7.86
N ILE A 54 -7.15 -1.36 7.30
CA ILE A 54 -7.85 -0.14 6.85
C ILE A 54 -9.11 0.12 7.70
N GLY A 55 -9.20 -0.52 8.86
CA GLY A 55 -10.41 -0.61 9.68
C GLY A 55 -11.30 -1.79 9.28
N SER A 56 -12.60 -1.66 9.55
CA SER A 56 -13.58 -2.69 9.19
C SER A 56 -13.57 -2.96 7.68
N ALA A 57 -13.59 -4.21 7.25
CA ALA A 57 -13.54 -4.58 5.82
C ALA A 57 -14.90 -4.37 5.12
N ARG A 58 -15.51 -3.20 5.31
CA ARG A 58 -16.76 -2.79 4.66
C ARG A 58 -16.48 -2.27 3.25
N ARG A 59 -17.48 -2.37 2.37
CA ARG A 59 -17.34 -2.05 0.93
C ARG A 59 -16.95 -0.59 0.68
N ASP A 60 -17.51 0.33 1.45
CA ASP A 60 -17.22 1.77 1.44
C ASP A 60 -15.75 2.06 1.77
N LEU A 61 -15.21 1.44 2.82
CA LEU A 61 -13.82 1.62 3.22
C LEU A 61 -12.84 1.02 2.20
N ILE A 62 -13.19 -0.12 1.61
CA ILE A 62 -12.40 -0.69 0.51
C ILE A 62 -12.40 0.24 -0.70
N ALA A 63 -13.56 0.82 -1.06
CA ALA A 63 -13.67 1.76 -2.16
C ALA A 63 -12.85 3.04 -1.91
N GLN A 64 -12.89 3.59 -0.70
CA GLN A 64 -12.07 4.75 -0.30
C GLN A 64 -10.57 4.42 -0.34
N PHE A 65 -10.18 3.26 0.19
CA PHE A 65 -8.80 2.79 0.12
C PHE A 65 -8.35 2.66 -1.35
N CYS A 66 -9.18 2.08 -2.21
CA CYS A 66 -8.87 1.97 -3.63
C CYS A 66 -8.73 3.34 -4.29
N ALA A 67 -9.66 4.28 -4.06
CA ALA A 67 -9.58 5.63 -4.63
C ALA A 67 -8.29 6.35 -4.23
N ASN A 68 -7.85 6.20 -2.98
CA ASN A 68 -6.58 6.73 -2.51
C ASN A 68 -5.38 5.99 -3.13
N LEU A 69 -5.40 4.66 -3.17
CA LEU A 69 -4.32 3.85 -3.75
C LEU A 69 -4.12 4.17 -5.24
N THR A 70 -5.20 4.29 -6.00
CA THR A 70 -5.13 4.58 -7.45
C THR A 70 -4.71 6.00 -7.76
N SER A 71 -4.65 6.90 -6.76
CA SER A 71 -4.08 8.24 -6.89
C SER A 71 -2.55 8.29 -6.77
N ALA A 72 -1.94 7.17 -6.36
CA ALA A 72 -0.50 7.01 -6.34
C ALA A 72 0.03 6.62 -7.74
N ARG A 73 1.34 6.71 -7.90
CA ARG A 73 2.07 6.25 -9.08
C ARG A 73 2.53 4.82 -8.86
N ASP A 74 2.53 4.03 -9.93
CA ASP A 74 2.97 2.63 -9.94
C ASP A 74 2.24 1.71 -8.92
N TRP A 75 1.07 2.14 -8.44
CA TRP A 75 0.29 1.41 -7.44
C TRP A 75 -0.11 0.01 -7.89
N GLN A 76 -0.26 -0.20 -9.21
CA GLN A 76 -0.58 -1.49 -9.80
C GLN A 76 0.48 -2.54 -9.43
N TYR A 77 1.75 -2.12 -9.31
CA TYR A 77 2.89 -2.97 -8.96
C TYR A 77 3.10 -3.18 -7.46
N SER A 78 2.19 -2.69 -6.60
CA SER A 78 2.23 -2.99 -5.17
C SER A 78 1.72 -4.41 -4.87
N TYR A 79 2.31 -5.07 -3.87
CA TYR A 79 1.85 -6.39 -3.42
C TYR A 79 0.68 -6.24 -2.45
N ARG A 80 -0.48 -6.82 -2.74
CA ARG A 80 -1.69 -6.66 -1.92
C ARG A 80 -2.61 -7.88 -2.03
N LYS A 81 -3.61 -7.99 -1.15
CA LYS A 81 -4.60 -9.08 -1.22
C LYS A 81 -5.59 -8.84 -2.38
N PRO A 82 -6.17 -9.90 -2.97
CA PRO A 82 -7.15 -9.77 -4.08
C PRO A 82 -8.35 -8.85 -3.77
N LYS A 83 -8.80 -8.78 -2.51
CA LYS A 83 -9.86 -7.84 -2.09
C LYS A 83 -9.51 -6.35 -2.28
N PHE A 84 -8.23 -6.05 -2.49
CA PHE A 84 -7.69 -4.72 -2.76
C PHE A 84 -7.13 -4.62 -4.18
N LEU A 85 -7.72 -5.34 -5.14
CA LEU A 85 -7.30 -5.31 -6.54
C LEU A 85 -7.43 -3.90 -7.13
N CYS A 86 -8.45 -3.15 -6.71
CA CYS A 86 -8.70 -1.75 -7.08
C CYS A 86 -8.74 -1.50 -8.59
N GLY A 87 -9.24 -2.47 -9.36
CA GLY A 87 -9.36 -2.38 -10.82
C GLY A 87 -8.10 -2.78 -11.59
N ALA A 88 -7.03 -3.23 -10.93
CA ALA A 88 -5.90 -3.84 -11.64
C ALA A 88 -6.33 -5.16 -12.30
N LYS A 89 -5.78 -5.48 -13.48
CA LYS A 89 -6.09 -6.73 -14.20
C LYS A 89 -5.56 -7.95 -13.45
N GLU A 90 -4.35 -7.83 -12.93
CA GLU A 90 -3.66 -8.85 -12.15
C GLU A 90 -2.77 -8.20 -11.10
N LEU A 91 -2.45 -8.96 -10.06
CA LEU A 91 -1.47 -8.54 -9.07
C LEU A 91 -0.08 -8.92 -9.54
N PRO A 92 0.96 -8.10 -9.28
CA PRO A 92 2.34 -8.47 -9.56
C PRO A 92 2.62 -9.83 -8.90
N GLY A 93 3.24 -10.71 -9.69
CA GLY A 93 3.40 -12.14 -9.41
C GLY A 93 3.88 -12.45 -7.99
N LYS A 94 3.65 -13.70 -7.56
CA LYS A 94 3.85 -14.32 -6.23
C LYS A 94 5.18 -14.09 -5.49
N TYR A 95 6.02 -13.14 -5.88
CA TYR A 95 7.11 -12.61 -5.06
C TYR A 95 6.56 -11.88 -3.84
N THR A 96 5.95 -12.64 -2.93
CA THR A 96 5.97 -12.30 -1.53
C THR A 96 7.43 -12.05 -1.16
N LEU A 97 7.72 -10.90 -0.57
CA LEU A 97 9.02 -10.61 0.05
C LEU A 97 9.42 -11.66 1.12
N GLU A 98 8.56 -12.64 1.40
CA GLU A 98 8.80 -13.86 2.19
C GLU A 98 9.81 -14.85 1.54
N GLU A 99 10.28 -14.65 0.30
CA GLU A 99 11.37 -15.46 -0.30
C GLU A 99 12.80 -14.96 0.04
N LYS A 100 12.96 -14.24 1.15
CA LYS A 100 14.27 -14.09 1.80
C LYS A 100 14.34 -15.02 3.01
N LYS A 101 14.67 -16.29 2.75
CA LYS A 101 15.32 -17.14 3.75
C LYS A 101 16.83 -16.93 3.67
#